data_AF-A0A1I0Q6C2-F1
#
_entry.id   AF-A0A1I0Q6C2-F1
#
_cell.length_a   1.000
_cell.length_b   1.000
_cell.length_c   1.000
_cell.angle_alpha   90.00
_cell.angle_beta   90.00
_cell.angle_gamma   90.00
#
_symmetry.space_group_name_H-M   'P 1'
#
loop_
_entity.id
_entity.type
_entity.pdbx_description
1 polymer ?
#
loop_
_entity_poly.entity_id
_entity_poly.type
_entity_poly.pdbx_seq_one_letter_code
_entity_poly.pdbx_strand_id
1 'polypeptide(L)'
;MSDEQAKTATFFVTEASEDSAILTDVSDAQVHTLSENPGVAAGDVLEATLSPDPPMNVTYSVVEVVERVDIPVRVSDETPTPQARDLAEGLPEGELATAERAGVGEVHVLSVGADNVDDAVADVAEDEQTVSRAARIGIDHVEIRSGDDFVSVRYLP
;
A
#
# COMPACT_ATOMS: atom_id res chain seq x y z
N MET A 1 -31.14 18.34 -8.61
CA MET A 1 -30.88 16.92 -8.33
C MET A 1 -29.40 16.86 -8.13
N SER A 2 -28.97 16.80 -6.87
CA SER A 2 -27.59 17.04 -6.49
C SER A 2 -26.73 15.89 -6.99
N ASP A 3 -25.59 16.21 -7.60
CA ASP A 3 -24.52 15.27 -7.89
C ASP A 3 -24.26 14.43 -6.64
N GLU A 4 -24.43 13.12 -6.79
CA GLU A 4 -23.80 12.17 -5.89
C GLU A 4 -22.31 12.25 -6.24
N GLN A 5 -21.59 13.04 -5.44
CA GLN A 5 -20.40 13.78 -5.84
C GLN A 5 -19.27 12.87 -6.29
N ALA A 6 -18.70 13.19 -7.45
CA ALA A 6 -17.44 12.60 -7.88
C ALA A 6 -16.37 12.73 -6.79
N LYS A 7 -15.57 11.68 -6.59
CA LYS A 7 -14.52 11.58 -5.56
C LYS A 7 -13.16 11.59 -6.24
N THR A 8 -12.33 12.55 -5.89
CA THR A 8 -10.90 12.57 -6.27
C THR A 8 -10.07 12.05 -5.11
N ALA A 9 -9.31 10.99 -5.33
CA ALA A 9 -8.44 10.38 -4.33
C ALA A 9 -7.33 9.53 -4.99
N THR A 10 -6.43 9.01 -4.14
CA THR A 10 -5.48 7.96 -4.51
C THR A 10 -6.09 6.60 -4.21
N PHE A 11 -6.10 5.73 -5.21
CA PHE A 11 -6.69 4.40 -5.14
C PHE A 11 -5.61 3.35 -5.39
N PHE A 12 -5.69 2.26 -4.63
CA PHE A 12 -4.98 1.02 -4.91
C PHE A 12 -5.93 0.06 -5.64
N VAL A 13 -5.47 -0.54 -6.74
CA VAL A 13 -6.25 -1.52 -7.49
C VAL A 13 -6.06 -2.88 -6.83
N THR A 14 -7.05 -3.30 -6.06
CA THR A 14 -7.03 -4.61 -5.38
C THR A 14 -7.26 -5.73 -6.37
N GLU A 15 -8.16 -5.52 -7.33
CA GLU A 15 -8.51 -6.53 -8.33
C GLU A 15 -8.76 -5.90 -9.68
N ALA A 16 -8.36 -6.58 -10.75
CA ALA A 16 -8.62 -6.13 -12.12
C ALA A 16 -8.89 -7.32 -13.05
N SER A 17 -9.90 -7.14 -13.89
CA SER A 17 -10.31 -8.05 -14.96
C SER A 17 -10.42 -7.26 -16.27
N GLU A 18 -10.62 -7.92 -17.42
CA GLU A 18 -10.76 -7.22 -18.70
C GLU A 18 -11.92 -6.20 -18.70
N ASP A 19 -13.01 -6.51 -18.00
CA ASP A 19 -14.25 -5.71 -18.04
C ASP A 19 -14.46 -4.82 -16.81
N SER A 20 -13.72 -5.01 -15.72
CA SER A 20 -13.95 -4.27 -14.46
C SER A 20 -12.72 -4.26 -13.56
N ALA A 21 -12.70 -3.34 -12.60
CA ALA A 21 -11.67 -3.29 -11.56
C ALA A 21 -12.25 -2.87 -10.20
N ILE A 22 -11.60 -3.27 -9.12
CA ILE A 22 -11.92 -2.89 -7.75
C ILE A 22 -10.80 -2.00 -7.23
N LEU A 23 -11.18 -0.79 -6.83
CA LEU A 23 -10.29 0.25 -6.34
C LEU A 23 -10.59 0.46 -4.87
N THR A 24 -9.55 0.52 -4.05
CA THR A 24 -9.67 0.89 -2.64
C THR A 24 -8.99 2.24 -2.41
N ASP A 25 -9.72 3.20 -1.86
CA ASP A 25 -9.15 4.47 -1.44
C ASP A 25 -8.16 4.24 -0.30
N VAL A 26 -6.90 4.63 -0.51
CA VAL A 26 -5.82 4.35 0.45
C VAL A 26 -5.92 5.17 1.73
N SER A 27 -6.74 6.22 1.74
CA SER A 27 -6.92 7.12 2.89
C SER A 27 -7.98 6.63 3.86
N ASP A 28 -9.13 6.17 3.34
CA ASP A 28 -10.31 5.80 4.15
C ASP A 28 -10.76 4.34 3.98
N ALA A 29 -10.05 3.55 3.16
CA ALA A 29 -10.33 2.15 2.85
C ALA A 29 -11.71 1.92 2.18
N GLN A 30 -12.31 2.96 1.60
CA GLN A 30 -13.55 2.80 0.85
C GLN A 30 -13.29 2.04 -0.46
N VAL A 31 -14.12 1.03 -0.73
CA VAL A 31 -14.04 0.20 -1.93
C VAL A 31 -14.99 0.74 -3.01
N HIS A 32 -14.47 0.83 -4.23
CA HIS A 32 -15.15 1.30 -5.43
C HIS A 32 -15.03 0.26 -6.55
N THR A 33 -16.15 -0.34 -6.95
CA THR A 33 -16.18 -1.23 -8.11
C THR A 33 -16.41 -0.42 -9.38
N LEU A 34 -15.45 -0.48 -10.31
CA LEU A 34 -15.60 0.15 -11.61
C LEU A 34 -16.48 -0.68 -12.54
N SER A 35 -17.37 0.00 -13.28
CA SER A 35 -18.21 -0.63 -14.30
C SER A 35 -17.44 -1.03 -15.55
N GLU A 36 -16.30 -0.39 -15.80
CA GLU A 36 -15.38 -0.69 -16.90
C GLU A 36 -13.92 -0.64 -16.38
N ASN A 37 -13.04 -1.52 -16.88
CA ASN A 37 -11.61 -1.42 -16.58
C ASN A 37 -10.93 -0.42 -17.54
N PRO A 38 -10.35 0.70 -17.05
CA PRO A 38 -9.61 1.67 -17.88
C PRO A 38 -8.21 1.17 -18.34
N GLY A 39 -7.90 -0.12 -18.19
CA GLY A 39 -6.59 -0.71 -18.50
C GLY A 39 -5.64 -0.78 -17.31
N VAL A 40 -6.19 -0.83 -16.09
CA VAL A 40 -5.44 -1.05 -14.85
C VAL A 40 -5.30 -2.53 -14.55
N ALA A 41 -4.28 -2.87 -13.76
CA ALA A 41 -3.96 -4.19 -13.25
C ALA A 41 -3.97 -4.16 -11.72
N ALA A 42 -4.19 -5.32 -11.09
CA ALA A 42 -4.03 -5.46 -9.65
C ALA A 42 -2.61 -5.04 -9.23
N GLY A 43 -2.50 -4.32 -8.11
CA GLY A 43 -1.25 -3.74 -7.63
C GLY A 43 -0.98 -2.31 -8.09
N ASP A 44 -1.69 -1.80 -9.11
CA ASP A 44 -1.53 -0.41 -9.54
C ASP A 44 -1.98 0.58 -8.47
N VAL A 45 -1.31 1.73 -8.42
CA VAL A 45 -1.75 2.90 -7.65
C VAL A 45 -2.12 4.01 -8.63
N LEU A 46 -3.25 4.68 -8.40
CA LEU A 46 -3.72 5.75 -9.28
C LEU A 46 -4.37 6.89 -8.51
N GLU A 47 -3.99 8.11 -8.87
CA GLU A 47 -4.74 9.31 -8.51
C GLU A 47 -5.80 9.54 -9.60
N ALA A 48 -7.06 9.48 -9.21
CA ALA A 48 -8.17 9.56 -10.15
C ALA A 48 -9.39 10.24 -9.55
N THR A 49 -10.30 10.65 -10.43
CA THR A 49 -11.64 11.10 -10.07
C THR A 49 -12.66 10.06 -10.50
N LEU A 50 -13.39 9.50 -9.53
CA LEU A 50 -14.46 8.52 -9.74
C LEU A 50 -15.83 9.17 -9.62
N SER A 51 -16.79 8.78 -10.46
CA SER A 51 -18.20 9.18 -10.32
C SER A 51 -19.10 7.95 -10.22
N PRO A 52 -20.09 7.93 -9.34
CA PRO A 52 -21.06 6.84 -9.29
C PRO A 52 -21.91 6.80 -10.57
N ASP A 53 -22.24 5.58 -11.02
CA ASP A 53 -23.06 5.35 -12.19
C ASP A 53 -24.56 5.37 -11.84
N PRO A 54 -25.36 6.24 -12.50
CA PRO A 54 -26.79 6.31 -12.23
C PRO A 54 -27.55 5.10 -12.80
N PRO A 55 -28.76 4.81 -12.28
CA PRO A 55 -29.43 5.48 -11.17
C PRO A 55 -29.17 4.84 -9.80
N MET A 56 -28.54 3.66 -9.78
CA MET A 56 -28.36 2.88 -8.55
C MET A 56 -27.10 3.27 -7.77
N ASN A 57 -26.12 3.90 -8.42
CA ASN A 57 -24.90 4.41 -7.80
C ASN A 57 -24.11 3.32 -7.05
N VAL A 58 -24.13 2.10 -7.61
CA VAL A 58 -23.45 0.91 -7.05
C VAL A 58 -22.10 0.66 -7.70
N THR A 59 -21.95 1.05 -8.98
CA THR A 59 -20.69 1.02 -9.72
C THR A 59 -20.21 2.44 -9.97
N TYR A 60 -18.94 2.58 -10.32
CA TYR A 60 -18.30 3.85 -10.56
C TYR A 60 -17.65 3.85 -11.95
N SER A 61 -17.60 5.02 -12.57
CA SER A 61 -16.81 5.28 -13.77
C SER A 61 -15.62 6.18 -13.42
N VAL A 62 -14.48 5.96 -14.08
CA VAL A 62 -13.35 6.88 -14.01
C VAL A 62 -13.62 8.09 -14.89
N VAL A 63 -13.72 9.26 -14.28
CA VAL A 63 -13.90 10.54 -14.98
C VAL A 63 -12.57 11.07 -15.48
N GLU A 64 -11.52 10.93 -14.66
CA GLU A 64 -10.18 11.43 -14.94
C GLU A 64 -9.15 10.57 -14.23
N VAL A 65 -8.05 10.26 -14.91
CA VAL A 65 -6.83 9.72 -14.29
C VAL A 65 -5.80 10.83 -14.30
N VAL A 66 -5.39 11.28 -13.12
CA VAL A 66 -4.36 12.32 -12.94
C VAL A 66 -2.99 11.69 -13.09
N GLU A 67 -2.77 10.57 -12.39
CA GLU A 67 -1.49 9.87 -12.37
C GLU A 67 -1.69 8.37 -12.13
N ARG A 68 -0.79 7.56 -12.68
CA ARG A 68 -0.65 6.13 -12.37
C ARG A 68 0.79 5.86 -11.96
N VAL A 69 0.97 5.25 -10.80
CA VAL A 69 2.25 4.99 -10.17
C VAL A 69 2.40 3.49 -9.90
N ASP A 70 3.59 2.98 -10.20
CA ASP A 70 4.07 1.67 -9.74
C ASP A 70 5.00 1.91 -8.55
N ILE A 71 4.66 1.35 -7.38
CA ILE A 71 5.47 1.49 -6.17
C ILE A 71 6.22 0.17 -5.95
N PRO A 72 7.50 0.06 -6.33
CA PRO A 72 8.23 -1.17 -6.18
C PRO A 72 8.51 -1.49 -4.71
N VAL A 73 8.25 -2.74 -4.33
CA VAL A 73 8.69 -3.32 -3.06
C VAL A 73 9.94 -4.16 -3.32
N ARG A 74 11.02 -3.87 -2.60
CA ARG A 74 12.33 -4.52 -2.82
C ARG A 74 12.90 -5.10 -1.54
N VAL A 75 13.31 -6.35 -1.59
CA VAL A 75 14.11 -6.98 -0.54
C VAL A 75 15.58 -6.59 -0.72
N SER A 76 16.24 -6.22 0.36
CA SER A 76 17.61 -5.71 0.40
C SER A 76 18.45 -6.55 1.36
N ASP A 77 19.62 -7.01 0.90
CA ASP A 77 20.60 -7.73 1.72
C ASP A 77 21.36 -6.81 2.69
N GLU A 78 21.08 -5.50 2.65
CA GLU A 78 21.69 -4.57 3.59
C GLU A 78 21.18 -4.81 5.01
N THR A 79 22.10 -4.67 5.97
CA THR A 79 21.72 -4.81 7.37
C THR A 79 20.68 -3.76 7.80
N PRO A 80 19.77 -4.09 8.73
CA PRO A 80 18.83 -3.13 9.28
C PRO A 80 19.53 -1.92 9.89
N THR A 81 18.89 -0.76 9.76
CA THR A 81 19.40 0.49 10.34
C THR A 81 19.44 0.42 11.87
N PRO A 82 20.27 1.24 12.55
CA PRO A 82 20.28 1.31 14.01
C PRO A 82 18.88 1.57 14.60
N GLN A 83 18.13 2.52 14.03
CA GLN A 83 16.75 2.82 14.47
C GLN A 83 15.83 1.59 14.40
N ALA A 84 15.95 0.77 13.35
CA ALA A 84 15.14 -0.43 13.21
C ALA A 84 15.49 -1.48 14.27
N ARG A 85 16.78 -1.65 14.60
CA ARG A 85 17.23 -2.54 15.69
C ARG A 85 16.76 -2.03 17.05
N ASP A 86 16.83 -0.73 17.29
CA ASP A 86 16.36 -0.12 18.54
C ASP A 86 14.84 -0.30 18.71
N LEU A 87 14.06 -0.26 17.62
CA LEU A 87 12.62 -0.54 17.63
C LEU A 87 12.30 -2.03 17.85
N ALA A 88 13.16 -2.93 17.37
CA ALA A 88 13.01 -4.37 17.58
C ALA A 88 13.36 -4.79 19.01
N GLU A 89 14.24 -4.05 19.69
CA GLU A 89 14.74 -4.42 21.02
C GLU A 89 13.59 -4.51 22.04
N GLY A 90 13.32 -5.73 22.51
CA GLY A 90 12.25 -6.00 23.48
C GLY A 90 10.84 -5.98 22.90
N LEU A 91 10.69 -5.88 21.58
CA LEU A 91 9.40 -6.01 20.90
C LEU A 91 8.94 -7.49 20.95
N PRO A 92 7.79 -7.80 21.57
CA PRO A 92 7.30 -9.17 21.63
C PRO A 92 7.09 -9.77 20.24
N GLU A 93 7.31 -11.07 20.09
CA GLU A 93 7.05 -11.78 18.83
C GLU A 93 5.58 -11.61 18.40
N GLY A 94 5.38 -11.29 17.12
CA GLY A 94 4.08 -10.99 16.52
C GLY A 94 3.64 -9.52 16.67
N GLU A 95 4.40 -8.68 17.38
CA GLU A 95 4.09 -7.26 17.53
C GLU A 95 4.77 -6.40 16.44
N LEU A 96 4.14 -5.26 16.17
CA LEU A 96 4.57 -4.27 15.19
C LEU A 96 4.91 -2.95 15.89
N ALA A 97 6.13 -2.45 15.68
CA ALA A 97 6.53 -1.10 16.03
C ALA A 97 6.62 -0.22 14.78
N THR A 98 6.24 1.05 14.89
CA THR A 98 6.31 2.02 13.79
C THR A 98 7.00 3.29 14.26
N ALA A 99 7.75 3.94 13.37
CA ALA A 99 8.35 5.24 13.63
C ALA A 99 8.43 6.08 12.37
N GLU A 100 8.21 7.39 12.52
CA GLU A 100 8.45 8.36 11.47
C GLU A 100 9.97 8.50 11.21
N ARG A 101 10.32 8.79 9.96
CA ARG A 101 11.70 9.15 9.58
C ARG A 101 11.87 10.66 9.62
N ALA A 102 13.11 11.11 9.77
CA ALA A 102 13.43 12.52 9.50
C ALA A 102 13.23 12.79 8.01
N GLY A 103 12.18 13.55 7.67
CA GLY A 103 11.75 13.78 6.28
C GLY A 103 10.41 13.11 5.99
N VAL A 104 10.20 12.72 4.74
CA VAL A 104 9.01 11.95 4.31
C VAL A 104 9.31 10.46 4.44
N GLY A 105 8.33 9.69 4.92
CA GLY A 105 8.40 8.24 5.06
C GLY A 105 8.40 7.76 6.51
N GLU A 106 8.32 6.45 6.67
CA GLU A 106 8.24 5.77 7.95
C GLU A 106 9.04 4.46 7.91
N VAL A 107 9.27 3.88 9.09
CA VAL A 107 9.81 2.54 9.26
C VAL A 107 8.87 1.71 10.12
N HIS A 108 8.54 0.53 9.65
CA HIS A 108 7.83 -0.50 10.39
C HIS A 108 8.80 -1.60 10.75
N VAL A 109 8.68 -2.12 11.97
CA VAL A 109 9.47 -3.24 12.48
C VAL A 109 8.52 -4.29 13.02
N LEU A 110 8.51 -5.45 12.38
CA LEU A 110 7.71 -6.60 12.76
C LEU A 110 8.62 -7.62 13.44
N SER A 111 8.35 -7.96 14.69
CA SER A 111 9.03 -9.06 15.38
C SER A 111 8.38 -10.38 14.99
N VAL A 112 9.15 -11.34 14.47
CA VAL A 112 8.62 -12.58 13.88
C VAL A 112 9.26 -13.85 14.43
N GLY A 113 10.33 -13.72 15.21
CA GLY A 113 11.12 -14.86 15.68
C GLY A 113 12.07 -15.38 14.61
N ALA A 114 13.21 -15.93 15.03
CA ALA A 114 14.33 -16.25 14.13
C ALA A 114 14.00 -17.29 13.05
N ASP A 115 13.05 -18.18 13.30
CA ASP A 115 12.68 -19.24 12.35
C ASP A 115 11.70 -18.77 11.25
N ASN A 116 11.13 -17.56 11.36
CA ASN A 116 10.07 -17.07 10.46
C ASN A 116 10.49 -15.84 9.62
N VAL A 117 11.75 -15.41 9.70
CA VAL A 117 12.21 -14.16 9.06
C VAL A 117 12.03 -14.19 7.54
N ASP A 118 12.46 -15.27 6.88
CA ASP A 118 12.39 -15.38 5.42
C ASP A 118 10.93 -15.42 4.93
N ASP A 119 10.06 -16.16 5.62
CA ASP A 119 8.64 -16.22 5.32
C ASP A 119 7.97 -14.85 5.50
N ALA A 120 8.29 -14.16 6.60
CA ALA A 120 7.76 -12.81 6.84
C ALA A 120 8.25 -11.78 5.81
N VAL A 121 9.49 -11.89 5.33
CA VAL A 121 9.98 -11.04 4.23
C VAL A 121 9.17 -11.28 2.96
N ALA A 122 8.91 -12.55 2.61
CA ALA A 122 8.12 -12.90 1.44
C ALA A 122 6.68 -12.39 1.56
N ASP A 123 6.02 -12.64 2.70
CA ASP A 123 4.65 -12.21 2.96
C ASP A 123 4.51 -10.68 2.82
N VAL A 124 5.41 -9.91 3.43
CA VAL A 124 5.39 -8.44 3.36
C VAL A 124 5.70 -7.93 1.97
N ALA A 125 6.58 -8.60 1.21
CA ALA A 125 6.93 -8.22 -0.15
C ALA A 125 5.76 -8.37 -1.13
N GLU A 126 4.88 -9.33 -0.88
CA GLU A 126 3.71 -9.62 -1.69
C GLU A 126 2.42 -8.99 -1.13
N ASP A 127 2.48 -8.37 0.05
CA ASP A 127 1.32 -7.78 0.72
C ASP A 127 0.87 -6.46 0.06
N GLU A 128 -0.37 -6.46 -0.42
CA GLU A 128 -1.06 -5.29 -0.96
C GLU A 128 -1.12 -4.13 0.05
N GLN A 129 -1.21 -4.42 1.35
CA GLN A 129 -1.22 -3.37 2.38
C GLN A 129 0.12 -2.63 2.45
N THR A 130 1.25 -3.26 2.11
CA THR A 130 2.54 -2.60 1.99
C THR A 130 2.49 -1.52 0.90
N VAL A 131 1.93 -1.84 -0.27
CA VAL A 131 1.81 -0.89 -1.39
C VAL A 131 0.76 0.19 -1.10
N SER A 132 -0.42 -0.20 -0.58
CA SER A 132 -1.48 0.74 -0.20
C SER A 132 -0.99 1.74 0.85
N ARG A 133 -0.21 1.29 1.84
CA ARG A 133 0.40 2.16 2.84
C ARG A 133 1.39 3.12 2.22
N ALA A 134 2.24 2.65 1.31
CA ALA A 134 3.16 3.51 0.57
C ALA A 134 2.43 4.61 -0.20
N ALA A 135 1.39 4.24 -0.96
CA ALA A 135 0.55 5.17 -1.70
C ALA A 135 -0.10 6.22 -0.79
N ARG A 136 -0.57 5.82 0.39
CA ARG A 136 -1.16 6.74 1.39
C ARG A 136 -0.17 7.78 1.90
N ILE A 137 1.09 7.42 2.08
CA ILE A 137 2.13 8.34 2.56
C ILE A 137 2.63 9.22 1.41
N GLY A 138 2.50 8.74 0.16
CA GLY A 138 3.03 9.40 -1.03
C GLY A 138 4.54 9.17 -1.18
N ILE A 139 4.97 7.92 -1.04
CA ILE A 139 6.38 7.50 -1.19
C ILE A 139 6.58 6.70 -2.49
N ASP A 140 7.82 6.74 -2.99
CA ASP A 140 8.15 6.23 -4.32
C ASP A 140 8.49 4.74 -4.32
N HIS A 141 9.00 4.19 -3.21
CA HIS A 141 9.32 2.76 -3.12
C HIS A 141 9.43 2.25 -1.68
N VAL A 142 9.23 0.94 -1.52
CA VAL A 142 9.40 0.24 -0.24
C VAL A 142 10.65 -0.62 -0.27
N GLU A 143 11.45 -0.55 0.80
CA GLU A 143 12.62 -1.40 1.01
C GLU A 143 12.43 -2.27 2.25
N ILE A 144 12.56 -3.58 2.08
CA ILE A 144 12.50 -4.58 3.15
C ILE A 144 13.93 -5.02 3.49
N ARG A 145 14.27 -5.00 4.77
CA ARG A 145 15.50 -5.55 5.34
C ARG A 145 15.17 -6.49 6.48
N SER A 146 15.95 -7.52 6.69
CA SER A 146 15.77 -8.48 7.79
C SER A 146 16.88 -8.39 8.83
N GLY A 147 16.50 -8.56 10.10
CA GLY A 147 17.39 -8.84 11.22
C GLY A 147 17.37 -10.33 11.59
N ASP A 148 17.90 -10.66 12.77
CA ASP A 148 17.98 -12.05 13.22
C ASP A 148 16.60 -12.66 13.56
N ASP A 149 15.64 -11.84 14.03
CA ASP A 149 14.31 -12.25 14.49
C ASP A 149 13.21 -11.24 14.13
N PHE A 150 13.50 -10.28 13.26
CA PHE A 150 12.57 -9.22 12.87
C PHE A 150 12.73 -8.82 11.40
N VAL A 151 11.69 -8.19 10.86
CA VAL A 151 11.67 -7.58 9.52
C VAL A 151 11.48 -6.08 9.66
N SER A 152 12.26 -5.30 8.91
CA SER A 152 12.16 -3.85 8.83
C SER A 152 11.67 -3.44 7.44
N VAL A 153 10.52 -2.78 7.39
CA VAL A 153 9.90 -2.25 6.17
C VAL A 153 10.08 -0.74 6.16
N ARG A 154 10.70 -0.22 5.12
CA ARG A 154 11.06 1.20 5.00
C ARG A 154 10.33 1.82 3.83
N TYR A 155 9.56 2.86 4.11
CA TYR A 155 8.82 3.64 3.12
C TYR A 155 9.66 4.86 2.76
N LEU A 156 10.13 4.92 1.52
CA LEU A 156 11.14 5.89 1.08
C LEU A 156 10.65 6.69 -0.13
N PRO A 157 10.87 8.02 -0.12
CA PRO A 157 10.69 8.85 -1.31
C PRO A 157 11.79 8.57 -2.36
#